data_AF-A0A3N5Q5L4-F1
#
_entry.id   AF-A0A3N5Q5L4-F1
#
_cell.length_a   1.000
_cell.length_b   1.000
_cell.length_c   1.000
_cell.angle_alpha   90.00
_cell.angle_beta   90.00
_cell.angle_gamma   90.00
#
_symmetry.space_group_name_H-M   'P 1'
#
loop_
_entity.id
_entity.type
_entity.pdbx_description
1 polymer ?
#
loop_
_entity_poly.entity_id
_entity_poly.type
_entity_poly.pdbx_seq_one_letter_code
_entity_poly.pdbx_strand_id
1 'polypeptide(L)'
;MIDEMTTVLEPSPLPDFVETGYVRDITQRALTYVKAGFPVHFRGVSGTGKTTLAMHLASKINRPVVMLHGDEEFTTSDLVG
;
A
#
# COMPACT_ATOMS: atom_id res chain seq x y z
N MET A 1 27.13 -5.67 8.04
CA MET A 1 26.91 -5.48 6.59
C MET A 1 25.42 -5.35 6.44
N ILE A 2 24.97 -4.17 6.01
CA ILE A 2 23.56 -3.80 5.97
C ILE A 2 22.96 -4.62 4.83
N ASP A 3 22.05 -5.53 5.18
CA ASP A 3 21.31 -6.36 4.23
C ASP A 3 20.58 -5.44 3.25
N GLU A 4 20.74 -5.65 1.95
CA GLU A 4 19.99 -4.93 0.91
C GLU A 4 18.50 -5.19 1.15
N MET A 5 17.84 -4.25 1.83
CA MET A 5 16.45 -4.34 2.25
C MET A 5 15.58 -4.80 1.08
N THR A 6 14.98 -5.98 1.24
CA THR A 6 14.04 -6.53 0.26
C THR A 6 12.89 -5.53 0.06
N THR A 7 12.94 -4.74 -1.01
CA THR A 7 11.93 -3.71 -1.31
C THR A 7 10.63 -4.34 -1.81
N VAL A 8 10.71 -5.60 -2.25
CA VAL A 8 9.59 -6.41 -2.71
C VAL A 8 9.00 -7.18 -1.52
N LEU A 9 7.73 -6.93 -1.23
CA LEU A 9 6.99 -7.58 -0.16
C LEU A 9 5.86 -8.44 -0.74
N GLU A 10 5.61 -9.58 -0.11
CA GLU A 10 4.34 -10.29 -0.28
C GLU A 10 3.30 -9.65 0.65
N PRO A 11 2.29 -8.95 0.13
CA PRO A 11 1.36 -8.21 0.98
C PRO A 11 0.41 -9.16 1.72
N SER A 12 0.39 -9.06 3.04
CA SER A 12 -0.61 -9.71 3.89
C SER A 12 -1.36 -8.68 4.74
N PRO A 13 -2.63 -8.93 5.10
CA PRO A 13 -3.30 -8.16 6.15
C PRO A 13 -2.56 -8.31 7.49
N LEU A 14 -2.81 -7.39 8.42
CA LEU A 14 -2.42 -7.60 9.81
C LEU A 14 -3.19 -8.79 10.41
N PRO A 15 -2.59 -9.56 11.34
CA PRO A 15 -3.25 -10.71 11.96
C PRO A 15 -4.64 -10.40 12.54
N ASP A 16 -4.82 -9.23 13.15
CA ASP A 16 -6.07 -8.79 13.77
C ASP A 16 -6.79 -7.70 12.95
N PHE A 17 -6.66 -7.74 11.63
CA PHE A 17 -7.31 -6.76 10.76
C PHE A 17 -8.84 -6.86 10.85
N VAL A 18 -9.49 -5.79 11.33
CA VAL A 18 -10.95 -5.72 11.45
C VAL A 18 -11.57 -5.11 10.19
N GLU A 19 -12.25 -5.95 9.39
CA GLU A 19 -12.97 -5.50 8.19
C GLU A 19 -14.43 -5.13 8.53
N THR A 20 -14.65 -3.87 8.92
CA THR A 20 -16.01 -3.31 9.07
C THR A 20 -16.69 -3.13 7.72
N GLY A 21 -18.01 -2.87 7.69
CA GLY A 21 -18.72 -2.55 6.44
C GLY A 21 -18.11 -1.36 5.71
N TYR A 22 -17.77 -0.29 6.44
CA TYR A 22 -17.10 0.89 5.88
C TYR A 22 -15.74 0.56 5.24
N VAL A 23 -14.92 -0.24 5.92
CA VAL A 23 -13.60 -0.66 5.41
C VAL A 23 -13.78 -1.49 4.14
N ARG A 24 -14.71 -2.45 4.15
CA ARG A 24 -15.03 -3.29 2.99
C ARG A 24 -15.45 -2.46 1.79
N ASP A 25 -16.31 -1.47 1.98
CA ASP A 25 -16.81 -0.61 0.90
C ASP A 25 -15.70 0.26 0.30
N ILE A 26 -14.77 0.77 1.11
CA ILE A 26 -13.60 1.48 0.60
C ILE A 26 -12.67 0.54 -0.15
N THR A 27 -12.35 -0.63 0.43
CA THR A 27 -11.46 -1.61 -0.20
C THR A 27 -12.02 -2.09 -1.53
N GLN A 28 -13.32 -2.35 -1.62
CA GLN A 28 -13.95 -2.80 -2.86
C GLN A 28 -13.91 -1.72 -3.96
N ARG A 29 -14.15 -0.46 -3.61
CA ARG A 29 -14.01 0.66 -4.54
C ARG A 29 -12.57 0.80 -5.04
N ALA A 30 -11.61 0.78 -4.11
CA ALA A 30 -10.19 0.88 -4.46
C ALA A 30 -9.75 -0.27 -5.38
N LEU A 31 -10.16 -1.50 -5.08
CA LEU A 31 -9.88 -2.66 -5.93
C LEU A 31 -10.47 -2.51 -7.33
N THR A 32 -11.66 -1.92 -7.44
CA THR A 32 -12.31 -1.65 -8.73
C THR A 32 -11.50 -0.65 -9.57
N TYR A 33 -11.03 0.44 -8.97
CA TYR A 33 -10.17 1.41 -9.65
C TYR A 33 -8.85 0.79 -10.13
N VAL A 34 -8.19 0.03 -9.25
CA VAL A 34 -6.93 -0.64 -9.60
C VAL A 34 -7.13 -1.62 -10.75
N LYS A 35 -8.20 -2.43 -10.72
CA LYS A 35 -8.53 -3.36 -11.82
C LYS A 35 -8.84 -2.65 -13.14
N ALA A 36 -9.34 -1.42 -13.07
CA ALA A 36 -9.57 -0.57 -14.24
C ALA A 36 -8.32 0.20 -14.71
N GLY A 37 -7.16 -0.01 -14.08
CA GLY A 37 -5.90 0.64 -14.44
C GLY A 37 -5.70 2.03 -13.84
N PHE A 38 -6.52 2.43 -12.87
CA PHE A 38 -6.42 3.73 -12.22
C PHE A 38 -5.64 3.64 -10.88
N PRO A 39 -4.71 4.57 -10.62
CA PRO A 39 -4.02 4.62 -9.34
C PRO A 39 -4.97 5.07 -8.21
N VAL A 40 -4.71 4.56 -7.00
CA VAL A 40 -5.49 4.90 -5.80
C VAL A 40 -4.58 5.57 -4.78
N HIS A 41 -5.05 6.68 -4.21
CA HIS A 41 -4.38 7.40 -3.12
C HIS A 41 -5.32 7.53 -1.93
N PHE A 42 -5.02 6.82 -0.84
CA PHE A 42 -5.75 6.95 0.43
C PHE A 42 -5.33 8.21 1.18
N ARG A 43 -6.29 9.08 1.52
CA ARG A 43 -6.06 10.34 2.26
C ARG A 43 -6.74 10.33 3.63
N GLY A 44 -6.15 11.07 4.59
CA GLY A 44 -6.65 11.20 5.96
C GLY A 44 -5.53 11.53 6.95
N VAL A 45 -5.90 11.99 8.15
CA VAL A 45 -4.93 12.37 9.21
C VAL A 45 -4.01 11.22 9.60
N SER A 46 -2.86 11.52 10.19
CA SER A 46 -1.93 10.48 10.66
C SER A 46 -2.61 9.49 11.62
N GLY A 47 -2.16 8.22 11.62
CA GLY A 47 -2.72 7.19 12.50
C GLY A 47 -4.09 6.60 12.10
N THR A 48 -4.70 7.03 10.99
CA THR A 48 -6.01 6.53 10.52
C THR A 48 -5.99 5.19 9.77
N GLY A 49 -4.85 4.49 9.75
CA GLY A 49 -4.76 3.17 9.11
C GLY A 49 -4.63 3.18 7.58
N LYS A 50 -4.22 4.29 6.96
CA LYS A 50 -4.02 4.38 5.49
C LYS A 50 -3.06 3.32 4.96
N THR A 51 -1.89 3.18 5.57
CA THR A 51 -0.89 2.17 5.18
C THR A 51 -1.43 0.77 5.40
N THR A 52 -2.11 0.52 6.53
CA THR A 52 -2.78 -0.76 6.81
C THR A 52 -3.82 -1.09 5.75
N LEU A 53 -4.63 -0.13 5.33
CA LEU A 53 -5.64 -0.31 4.29
C LEU A 53 -5.01 -0.55 2.92
N ALA A 54 -3.89 0.11 2.62
CA ALA A 54 -3.12 -0.13 1.39
C ALA A 54 -2.55 -1.56 1.35
N MET A 55 -1.97 -2.03 2.46
CA MET A 55 -1.47 -3.41 2.56
C MET A 55 -2.60 -4.44 2.49
N HIS A 56 -3.74 -4.16 3.13
CA HIS A 56 -4.94 -4.99 3.01
C HIS A 56 -5.45 -5.07 1.57
N LEU A 57 -5.54 -3.94 0.87
CA LEU A 57 -5.90 -3.90 -0.54
C LEU A 57 -4.89 -4.68 -1.40
N ALA A 58 -3.59 -4.47 -1.18
CA ALA A 58 -2.52 -5.14 -1.91
C ALA A 58 -2.58 -6.67 -1.77
N SER A 59 -2.89 -7.18 -0.57
CA SER A 59 -3.08 -8.62 -0.35
C SER A 59 -4.20 -9.21 -1.21
N LYS A 60 -5.21 -8.41 -1.58
CA LYS A 60 -6.32 -8.83 -2.47
C LYS A 60 -5.97 -8.74 -3.95
N ILE A 61 -4.90 -8.04 -4.32
CA ILE A 61 -4.41 -7.93 -5.70
C ILE A 61 -3.60 -9.18 -6.10
N ASN A 62 -3.09 -9.95 -5.13
CA ASN A 62 -2.28 -11.16 -5.35
C ASN A 62 -1.05 -10.91 -6.25
N ARG A 63 -0.36 -9.80 -5.98
CA ARG A 63 0.90 -9.44 -6.66
C ARG A 63 1.90 -8.93 -5.61
N PRO A 64 3.20 -9.20 -5.78
CA PRO A 64 4.22 -8.59 -4.95
C PRO A 64 4.12 -7.07 -5.03
N VAL A 65 4.39 -6.40 -3.91
CA VAL A 65 4.42 -4.93 -3.83
C VAL A 65 5.84 -4.43 -3.68
N VAL A 66 6.14 -3.32 -4.33
CA VAL A 66 7.37 -2.55 -4.08
C VAL A 66 7.01 -1.44 -3.10
N MET A 67 7.66 -1.42 -1.95
CA MET A 67 7.45 -0.38 -0.95
C MET A 67 8.49 0.72 -1.09
N LEU A 68 8.05 1.90 -1.53
CA LEU A 68 8.89 3.09 -1.64
C LEU A 68 8.70 3.95 -0.39
N HIS A 69 9.77 4.16 0.37
CA HIS A 69 9.83 5.14 1.45
C HIS A 69 10.68 6.31 0.97
N GLY A 70 10.11 7.50 0.97
CA GLY A 70 10.85 8.74 0.73
C GLY A 70 10.99 9.52 2.03
N ASP A 71 12.04 10.32 2.09
CA ASP A 71 12.25 11.40 3.06
C ASP A 71 12.49 12.72 2.30
N GLU A 72 12.96 13.74 2.99
CA GLU A 72 13.23 15.06 2.39
C GLU A 72 14.42 15.04 1.41
N GLU A 73 15.29 14.04 1.48
CA GLU A 73 16.44 13.87 0.58
C GLU A 73 16.09 13.03 -0.65
N PHE A 74 14.92 12.38 -0.67
CA PHE A 74 14.48 11.54 -1.77
C PHE A 74 14.16 12.37 -3.03
N THR A 75 15.00 12.24 -4.05
CA THR A 75 14.93 13.03 -5.29
C THR A 75 14.37 12.23 -6.46
N THR A 76 14.12 12.91 -7.57
CA THR A 76 13.73 12.23 -8.82
C THR A 76 14.84 11.34 -9.37
N SER A 77 16.12 11.66 -9.12
CA SER A 77 17.24 10.84 -9.59
C SER A 77 17.24 9.46 -8.92
N ASP A 78 16.83 9.38 -7.65
CA ASP A 78 16.69 8.10 -6.94
C ASP A 78 15.63 7.18 -7.57
N LEU A 79 14.68 7.75 -8.33
CA LEU A 79 13.61 7.00 -9.01
C LEU A 79 13.98 6.52 -10.42
N VAL A 80 14.87 7.23 -11.12
CA VAL A 80 15.14 6.98 -12.56
C VAL A 80 16.60 6.71 -12.89
N GLY A 81 17.54 7.00 -11.98
CA GLY A 81 18.99 6.98 -12.23
C GLY A 81 19.51 8.33 -12.69
#